data_AF-A0A483LBN4-F1
#
_entry.id   AF-A0A483LBN4-F1
#
_cell.length_a   1.000
_cell.length_b   1.000
_cell.length_c   1.000
_cell.angle_alpha   90.00
_cell.angle_beta   90.00
_cell.angle_gamma   90.00
#
_symmetry.space_group_name_H-M   'P 1'
#
loop_
_entity.id
_entity.type
_entity.pdbx_description
1 polymer ?
#
loop_
_entity_poly.entity_id
_entity_poly.type
_entity_poly.pdbx_seq_one_letter_code
_entity_poly.pdbx_strand_id
1 'polypeptide(L)'
;MLLSITLPAAALATPSSFNGFHDIGSIDELMALPREELCSNGGPSRSEIDLILLDGPLALPMYQNDPNAARLLLKEQSQNIRAKIKQKCSAKDSVPLRKLTKAMLSNEEEMCKAGAPTKDELKVFIKESNEIDIDEQLRKMPYEGRLLMEEAAKLNGTTFREMFIDDVTNAAAKNWEKACSEKSYLKKSKKKGSDSKNDDTEPNFESEDKADFSKEYNVSDQKLNDAWQNLNKETRKSLLPAQRQWIKSKSACNGNWECLTNMTNERILELEAENGK
;
A
#
# COMPACT_ATOMS: atom_id res chain seq x y z
N MET A 1 29.42 -59.54 -32.33
CA MET A 1 28.90 -58.76 -31.19
C MET A 1 28.31 -57.49 -31.76
N LEU A 2 26.99 -57.35 -31.69
CA LEU A 2 26.23 -56.22 -32.26
C LEU A 2 26.36 -55.01 -31.33
N LEU A 3 26.88 -53.90 -31.83
CA LEU A 3 26.78 -52.59 -31.16
C LEU A 3 25.48 -51.92 -31.59
N SER A 4 24.51 -51.85 -30.69
CA SER A 4 23.31 -51.02 -30.84
C SER A 4 23.66 -49.57 -30.49
N ILE A 5 23.58 -48.68 -31.47
CA ILE A 5 23.68 -47.24 -31.28
C ILE A 5 22.27 -46.73 -30.91
N THR A 6 22.05 -46.43 -29.64
CA THR A 6 20.86 -45.68 -29.21
C THR A 6 21.09 -44.20 -29.43
N LEU A 7 20.41 -43.61 -30.41
CA LEU A 7 20.27 -42.16 -30.50
C LEU A 7 19.48 -41.61 -29.30
N PRO A 8 19.85 -40.45 -28.74
CA PRO A 8 19.04 -39.80 -27.74
C PRO A 8 17.75 -39.28 -28.41
N ALA A 9 16.61 -39.78 -27.93
CA ALA A 9 15.32 -39.24 -28.27
C ALA A 9 15.30 -37.75 -27.89
N ALA A 10 15.15 -36.89 -28.89
CA ALA A 10 14.75 -35.51 -28.66
C ALA A 10 13.40 -35.55 -27.93
N ALA A 11 13.38 -35.07 -26.69
CA ALA A 11 12.15 -34.79 -25.98
C ALA A 11 11.39 -33.76 -26.81
N LEU A 12 10.41 -34.22 -27.60
CA LEU A 12 9.37 -33.37 -28.16
C LEU A 12 8.66 -32.75 -26.95
N ALA A 13 8.96 -31.48 -26.68
CA ALA A 13 8.14 -30.67 -25.82
C ALA A 13 6.73 -30.70 -26.42
N THR A 14 5.84 -31.43 -25.77
CA THR A 14 4.41 -31.35 -26.06
C THR A 14 4.02 -29.88 -25.97
N PRO A 15 3.37 -29.30 -26.99
CA PRO A 15 2.85 -27.96 -26.87
C PRO A 15 1.83 -28.02 -25.72
N SER A 16 2.16 -27.42 -24.59
CA SER A 16 1.17 -27.23 -23.53
C SER A 16 0.02 -26.47 -24.19
N SER A 17 -1.18 -27.02 -24.08
CA SER A 17 -2.42 -26.37 -24.52
C SER A 17 -2.72 -25.20 -23.59
N PHE A 18 -1.83 -24.22 -23.55
CA PHE A 18 -2.03 -23.00 -22.80
C PHE A 18 -3.12 -22.22 -23.52
N ASN A 19 -4.35 -22.30 -23.00
CA ASN A 19 -5.54 -21.63 -23.53
C ASN A 19 -5.52 -20.10 -23.29
N GLY A 20 -4.33 -19.52 -23.09
CA GLY A 20 -4.19 -18.09 -22.79
C GLY A 20 -4.68 -17.75 -21.39
N PHE A 21 -5.04 -16.48 -21.20
CA PHE A 21 -5.63 -15.96 -19.96
C PHE A 21 -7.15 -15.81 -20.08
N HIS A 22 -7.77 -16.46 -21.07
CA HIS A 22 -9.19 -16.36 -21.39
C HIS A 22 -10.12 -16.99 -20.34
N ASP A 23 -9.62 -17.97 -19.58
CA ASP A 23 -10.39 -18.66 -18.54
C ASP A 23 -10.36 -17.91 -17.19
N ILE A 24 -9.64 -16.79 -17.09
CA ILE A 24 -9.53 -16.01 -15.86
C ILE A 24 -10.72 -15.06 -15.73
N GLY A 25 -11.50 -15.23 -14.67
CA GLY A 25 -12.74 -14.48 -14.46
C GLY A 25 -12.56 -13.13 -13.76
N SER A 26 -11.37 -12.85 -13.23
CA SER A 26 -11.12 -11.59 -12.51
C SER A 26 -9.66 -11.17 -12.49
N ILE A 27 -9.43 -9.87 -12.25
CA ILE A 27 -8.08 -9.32 -12.07
C ILE A 27 -7.41 -9.90 -10.82
N ASP A 28 -8.17 -10.18 -9.76
CA ASP A 28 -7.61 -10.79 -8.54
C ASP A 28 -7.04 -12.17 -8.83
N GLU A 29 -7.78 -12.99 -9.58
CA GLU A 29 -7.34 -14.31 -10.04
C GLU A 29 -6.11 -14.20 -10.95
N LEU A 30 -6.11 -13.25 -11.90
CA LEU A 30 -4.95 -12.98 -12.76
C LEU A 30 -3.70 -12.64 -11.94
N MET A 31 -3.84 -11.74 -10.97
CA MET A 31 -2.71 -11.22 -10.20
C MET A 31 -2.20 -12.17 -9.11
N ALA A 32 -3.00 -13.19 -8.76
CA ALA A 32 -2.67 -14.25 -7.82
C ALA A 32 -1.87 -15.41 -8.46
N LEU A 33 -1.81 -15.48 -9.79
CA LEU A 33 -1.07 -16.53 -10.50
C LEU A 33 0.42 -16.57 -10.11
N PRO A 34 1.02 -17.78 -10.08
CA PRO A 34 2.46 -17.96 -10.01
C PRO A 34 3.16 -17.18 -11.11
N ARG A 35 4.39 -16.72 -10.86
CA ARG A 35 5.15 -15.93 -11.83
C ARG A 35 5.36 -16.70 -13.13
N GLU A 36 5.62 -18.00 -13.03
CA GLU A 36 5.87 -18.90 -14.14
C GLU A 36 4.67 -18.95 -15.09
N GLU A 37 3.45 -18.94 -14.54
CA GLU A 37 2.19 -18.94 -15.29
C GLU A 37 1.85 -17.54 -15.80
N LEU A 38 1.92 -16.53 -14.92
CA LEU A 38 1.61 -15.14 -15.26
C LEU A 38 2.52 -14.56 -16.36
N CYS A 39 3.76 -15.03 -16.42
CA CYS A 39 4.77 -14.57 -17.37
C CYS A 39 4.99 -15.53 -18.54
N SER A 40 4.26 -16.65 -18.56
CA SER A 40 4.28 -17.59 -19.69
C SER A 40 3.89 -16.89 -20.98
N ASN A 41 4.58 -17.21 -22.08
CA ASN A 41 4.35 -16.63 -23.42
C ASN A 41 4.35 -15.09 -23.48
N GLY A 42 5.05 -14.42 -22.56
CA GLY A 42 5.10 -12.95 -22.50
C GLY A 42 3.98 -12.31 -21.65
N GLY A 43 3.16 -13.13 -21.00
CA GLY A 43 2.05 -12.71 -20.14
C GLY A 43 0.77 -12.33 -20.91
N PRO A 44 -0.29 -11.92 -20.19
CA PRO A 44 -1.56 -11.57 -20.82
C PRO A 44 -1.43 -10.39 -21.76
N SER A 45 -2.09 -10.50 -22.90
CA SER A 45 -2.25 -9.42 -23.86
C SER A 45 -3.09 -8.29 -23.26
N ARG A 46 -3.00 -7.11 -23.87
CA ARG A 46 -3.86 -5.98 -23.52
C ARG A 46 -5.34 -6.33 -23.67
N SER A 47 -5.68 -7.02 -24.75
CA SER A 47 -7.06 -7.37 -25.06
C SER A 47 -7.65 -8.32 -24.02
N GLU A 48 -6.87 -9.30 -23.53
CA GLU A 48 -7.30 -10.19 -22.45
C GLU A 48 -7.55 -9.42 -21.14
N ILE A 49 -6.66 -8.50 -20.76
CA ILE A 49 -6.86 -7.67 -19.56
C ILE A 49 -8.07 -6.75 -19.72
N ASP A 50 -8.24 -6.13 -20.89
CA ASP A 50 -9.38 -5.26 -21.18
C ASP A 50 -10.70 -6.05 -21.10
N LEU A 51 -10.72 -7.31 -21.58
CA LEU A 51 -11.87 -8.22 -21.48
C LEU A 51 -12.21 -8.56 -20.01
N ILE A 52 -11.22 -8.97 -19.21
CA ILE A 52 -11.43 -9.27 -17.78
C ILE A 52 -11.98 -8.06 -17.03
N LEU A 53 -11.48 -6.86 -17.36
CA LEU A 53 -11.96 -5.61 -16.78
C LEU A 53 -13.40 -5.28 -17.21
N LEU A 54 -13.75 -5.54 -18.48
CA LEU A 54 -15.09 -5.31 -19.02
C LEU A 54 -16.14 -6.28 -18.48
N ASP A 55 -15.75 -7.53 -18.22
CA ASP A 55 -16.61 -8.54 -17.63
C ASP A 55 -16.71 -8.42 -16.10
N GLY A 56 -15.94 -7.51 -15.51
CA GLY A 56 -15.96 -7.21 -14.09
C GLY A 56 -17.30 -6.60 -13.62
N PRO A 57 -17.70 -6.84 -12.36
CA PRO A 57 -19.01 -6.44 -11.83
C PRO A 57 -19.24 -4.92 -11.81
N LEU A 58 -18.18 -4.13 -11.86
CA LEU A 58 -18.24 -2.66 -11.83
C LEU A 58 -18.32 -2.03 -13.23
N ALA A 59 -17.94 -2.76 -14.28
CA ALA A 59 -17.86 -2.18 -15.63
C ALA A 59 -19.23 -1.76 -16.15
N LEU A 60 -20.23 -2.65 -16.08
CA LEU A 60 -21.58 -2.36 -16.58
C LEU A 60 -22.23 -1.14 -15.87
N PRO A 61 -22.25 -1.05 -14.52
CA PRO A 61 -22.73 0.15 -13.83
C PRO A 61 -21.95 1.42 -14.20
N MET A 62 -20.63 1.34 -14.39
CA MET A 62 -19.82 2.50 -14.79
C MET A 62 -20.20 3.01 -16.18
N TYR A 63 -20.35 2.11 -17.15
CA TYR A 63 -20.76 2.46 -18.51
C TYR A 63 -22.19 3.01 -18.58
N GLN A 64 -23.09 2.53 -17.72
CA GLN A 64 -24.46 3.03 -17.64
C GLN A 64 -24.52 4.46 -17.09
N ASN A 65 -23.61 4.82 -16.18
CA ASN A 65 -23.58 6.15 -15.55
C ASN A 65 -22.81 7.19 -16.39
N ASP A 66 -21.59 6.89 -16.80
CA ASP A 66 -20.76 7.75 -17.63
C ASP A 66 -19.82 6.90 -18.52
N PRO A 67 -20.19 6.68 -19.79
CA PRO A 67 -19.39 5.89 -20.72
C PRO A 67 -17.99 6.43 -20.97
N ASN A 68 -17.77 7.74 -20.86
CA ASN A 68 -16.48 8.36 -21.14
C ASN A 68 -15.54 8.22 -19.95
N ALA A 69 -16.05 8.46 -18.74
CA ALA A 69 -15.31 8.18 -17.50
C ALA A 69 -14.99 6.68 -17.37
N ALA A 70 -15.94 5.81 -17.69
CA ALA A 70 -15.74 4.36 -17.68
C ALA A 70 -14.60 3.93 -18.61
N ARG A 71 -14.57 4.44 -19.86
CA ARG A 71 -13.47 4.18 -20.80
C ARG A 71 -12.13 4.67 -20.29
N LEU A 72 -12.08 5.85 -19.69
CA LEU A 72 -10.84 6.41 -19.16
C LEU A 72 -10.29 5.54 -18.01
N LEU A 73 -11.15 5.19 -17.05
CA LEU A 73 -10.79 4.37 -15.90
C LEU A 73 -10.33 2.96 -16.29
N LEU A 74 -11.07 2.29 -17.18
CA LEU A 74 -10.69 0.96 -17.65
C LEU A 74 -9.36 0.98 -18.41
N LYS A 75 -9.12 2.03 -19.21
CA LYS A 75 -7.84 2.22 -19.89
C LYS A 75 -6.70 2.43 -18.90
N GLU A 76 -6.92 3.22 -17.86
CA GLU A 76 -5.93 3.46 -16.80
C GLU A 76 -5.62 2.18 -16.01
N GLN A 77 -6.66 1.45 -15.58
CA GLN A 77 -6.51 0.15 -14.91
C GLN A 77 -5.71 -0.82 -15.77
N SER A 78 -6.09 -0.99 -17.05
CA SER A 78 -5.39 -1.86 -17.99
C SER A 78 -3.90 -1.51 -18.11
N GLN A 79 -3.57 -0.22 -18.17
CA GLN A 79 -2.19 0.25 -18.19
C GLN A 79 -1.43 -0.10 -16.90
N ASN A 80 -2.05 0.14 -15.73
CA ASN A 80 -1.46 -0.15 -14.43
C ASN A 80 -1.21 -1.66 -14.24
N ILE A 81 -2.21 -2.50 -14.56
CA ILE A 81 -2.11 -3.96 -14.49
C ILE A 81 -0.97 -4.45 -15.41
N ARG A 82 -0.92 -3.98 -16.66
CA ARG A 82 0.16 -4.35 -17.60
C ARG A 82 1.54 -3.93 -17.09
N ALA A 83 1.66 -2.72 -16.56
CA ALA A 83 2.91 -2.24 -15.99
C ALA A 83 3.33 -3.13 -14.81
N LYS A 84 2.38 -3.54 -13.97
CA LYS A 84 2.63 -4.41 -12.82
C LYS A 84 3.04 -5.81 -13.21
N ILE A 85 2.35 -6.42 -14.17
CA ILE A 85 2.70 -7.74 -14.71
C ILE A 85 4.10 -7.68 -15.33
N LYS A 86 4.38 -6.65 -16.14
CA LYS A 86 5.71 -6.44 -16.71
C LYS A 86 6.78 -6.33 -15.62
N GLN A 87 6.48 -5.65 -14.51
CA GLN A 87 7.38 -5.56 -13.35
C GLN A 87 7.61 -6.94 -12.71
N LYS A 88 6.54 -7.71 -12.44
CA LYS A 88 6.62 -9.08 -11.90
C LYS A 88 7.44 -10.00 -12.82
N CYS A 89 7.26 -9.88 -14.14
CA CYS A 89 7.98 -10.69 -15.13
C CYS A 89 9.42 -10.26 -15.36
N SER A 90 9.71 -8.96 -15.26
CA SER A 90 11.06 -8.40 -15.46
C SER A 90 11.94 -8.40 -14.21
N ALA A 91 11.39 -8.74 -13.04
CA ALA A 91 12.15 -8.84 -11.80
C ALA A 91 13.19 -9.96 -11.91
N LYS A 92 14.39 -9.69 -12.45
CA LYS A 92 15.54 -10.56 -12.23
C LYS A 92 15.70 -10.74 -10.73
N ASP A 93 16.14 -11.92 -10.28
CA ASP A 93 16.51 -12.13 -8.89
C ASP A 93 17.37 -10.94 -8.44
N SER A 94 16.79 -10.12 -7.57
CA SER A 94 17.37 -8.85 -7.19
C SER A 94 18.73 -9.11 -6.57
N VAL A 95 19.63 -8.12 -6.65
CA VAL A 95 20.88 -8.09 -5.86
C VAL A 95 20.59 -8.66 -4.47
N PRO A 96 21.41 -9.61 -3.95
CA PRO A 96 21.11 -10.29 -2.71
C PRO A 96 20.78 -9.28 -1.60
N LEU A 97 19.51 -9.22 -1.22
CA LEU A 97 19.04 -8.35 -0.14
C LEU A 97 19.59 -8.88 1.17
N ARG A 98 20.00 -7.98 2.07
CA ARG A 98 20.40 -8.38 3.43
C ARG A 98 19.18 -9.03 4.10
N LYS A 99 19.34 -10.28 4.54
CA LYS A 99 18.29 -10.97 5.26
C LYS A 99 18.11 -10.34 6.64
N LEU A 100 17.01 -9.60 6.82
CA LEU A 100 16.68 -9.02 8.10
C LEU A 100 16.23 -10.11 9.08
N THR A 101 16.55 -9.92 10.35
CA THR A 101 16.07 -10.78 11.44
C THR A 101 15.38 -9.92 12.50
N LYS A 102 14.49 -10.53 13.28
CA LYS A 102 13.82 -9.86 14.40
C LYS A 102 14.81 -9.23 15.37
N ALA A 103 15.91 -9.92 15.68
CA ALA A 103 16.95 -9.42 16.57
C ALA A 103 17.56 -8.11 16.05
N MET A 104 17.83 -8.04 14.75
CA MET A 104 18.33 -6.81 14.12
C MET A 104 17.30 -5.68 14.20
N LEU A 105 16.03 -5.95 13.88
CA LEU A 105 14.95 -4.95 13.95
C LEU A 105 14.63 -4.50 15.38
N SER A 106 14.94 -5.32 16.38
CA SER A 106 14.74 -4.98 17.81
C SER A 106 15.86 -4.09 18.35
N ASN A 107 17.04 -4.09 17.72
CA ASN A 107 18.17 -3.25 18.12
C ASN A 107 18.37 -2.10 17.13
N GLU A 108 17.73 -0.97 17.41
CA GLU A 108 17.76 0.20 16.55
C GLU A 108 19.17 0.73 16.30
N GLU A 109 20.06 0.69 17.30
CA GLU A 109 21.43 1.20 17.14
C GLU A 109 22.25 0.33 16.19
N GLU A 110 22.18 -1.00 16.33
CA GLU A 110 22.87 -1.93 15.43
C GLU A 110 22.30 -1.88 14.02
N MET A 111 20.97 -1.78 13.89
CA MET A 111 20.30 -1.62 12.61
C MET A 111 20.81 -0.38 11.87
N CYS A 112 20.82 0.77 12.56
CA CYS A 112 21.28 2.02 11.96
C CYS A 112 22.79 2.01 11.64
N LYS A 113 23.63 1.32 12.43
CA LYS A 113 25.05 1.10 12.09
C LYS A 113 25.21 0.29 10.79
N ALA A 114 24.34 -0.69 10.58
CA ALA A 114 24.34 -1.54 9.39
C ALA A 114 23.59 -0.91 8.19
N GLY A 115 23.04 0.29 8.35
CA GLY A 115 22.20 0.96 7.36
C GLY A 115 20.70 0.70 7.57
N ALA A 116 19.91 1.77 7.49
CA ALA A 116 18.46 1.74 7.62
C ALA A 116 17.86 0.69 6.66
N PRO A 117 16.93 -0.16 7.13
CA PRO A 117 16.34 -1.18 6.30
C PRO A 117 15.54 -0.57 5.15
N THR A 118 15.75 -1.11 3.95
CA THR A 118 15.03 -0.62 2.77
C THR A 118 13.62 -1.21 2.71
N LYS A 119 12.74 -0.59 1.92
CA LYS A 119 11.39 -1.10 1.66
C LYS A 119 11.39 -2.56 1.18
N ASP A 120 12.30 -2.91 0.27
CA ASP A 120 12.38 -4.26 -0.29
C ASP A 120 12.89 -5.28 0.74
N GLU A 121 13.86 -4.90 1.58
CA GLU A 121 14.33 -5.76 2.69
C GLU A 121 13.21 -6.04 3.69
N LEU A 122 12.42 -5.03 4.05
CA LEU A 122 11.28 -5.18 4.94
C LEU A 122 10.17 -6.02 4.29
N LYS A 123 9.94 -5.87 2.99
CA LYS A 123 8.95 -6.66 2.24
C LYS A 123 9.29 -8.15 2.22
N VAL A 124 10.56 -8.50 2.03
CA VAL A 124 11.04 -9.88 2.14
C VAL A 124 10.86 -10.39 3.57
N PHE A 125 11.28 -9.62 4.57
CA PHE A 125 11.12 -10.00 5.98
C PHE A 125 9.66 -10.30 6.34
N ILE A 126 8.72 -9.43 5.97
CA ILE A 126 7.30 -9.64 6.25
C ILE A 126 6.75 -10.88 5.55
N LYS A 127 7.15 -11.13 4.30
CA LYS A 127 6.70 -12.29 3.53
C LYS A 127 7.25 -13.62 4.05
N GLU A 128 8.50 -13.65 4.50
CA GLU A 128 9.18 -14.86 4.98
C GLU A 128 9.00 -15.11 6.47
N SER A 129 8.68 -14.07 7.25
CA SER A 129 8.48 -14.22 8.70
C SER A 129 7.09 -14.77 9.00
N ASN A 130 7.02 -15.74 9.92
CA ASN A 130 5.76 -16.17 10.54
C ASN A 130 5.35 -15.26 11.72
N GLU A 131 6.07 -14.16 11.93
CA GLU A 131 5.86 -13.29 13.09
C GLU A 131 4.66 -12.35 12.89
N ILE A 132 4.34 -12.04 11.65
CA ILE A 132 3.26 -11.12 11.30
C ILE A 132 2.23 -11.89 10.50
N ASP A 133 1.13 -12.26 11.18
CA ASP A 133 -0.05 -12.78 10.49
C ASP A 133 -0.77 -11.62 9.79
N ILE A 134 -0.39 -11.40 8.53
CA ILE A 134 -0.99 -10.37 7.69
C ILE A 134 -2.49 -10.62 7.54
N ASP A 135 -2.91 -11.87 7.35
CA ASP A 135 -4.30 -12.19 7.06
C ASP A 135 -5.18 -11.92 8.29
N GLU A 136 -4.66 -12.18 9.49
CA GLU A 136 -5.31 -11.79 10.75
C GLU A 136 -5.40 -10.26 10.91
N GLN A 137 -4.37 -9.51 10.53
CA GLN A 137 -4.45 -8.04 10.53
C GLN A 137 -5.49 -7.52 9.51
N LEU A 138 -5.55 -8.12 8.32
CA LEU A 138 -6.56 -7.75 7.32
C LEU A 138 -7.99 -8.08 7.79
N ARG A 139 -8.17 -9.14 8.60
CA ARG A 139 -9.48 -9.48 9.20
C ARG A 139 -9.93 -8.51 10.28
N LYS A 140 -9.00 -7.91 11.02
CA LYS A 140 -9.30 -6.93 12.07
C LYS A 140 -9.74 -5.57 11.51
N MET A 141 -9.50 -5.30 10.22
CA MET A 141 -9.97 -4.08 9.60
C MET A 141 -11.50 -4.08 9.49
N PRO A 142 -12.18 -2.95 9.82
CA PRO A 142 -13.60 -2.78 9.61
C PRO A 142 -13.99 -3.08 8.16
N TYR A 143 -15.15 -3.73 7.97
CA TYR A 143 -15.58 -4.21 6.67
C TYR A 143 -15.64 -3.12 5.61
N GLU A 144 -16.18 -1.95 5.96
CA GLU A 144 -16.34 -0.82 5.04
C GLU A 144 -15.00 -0.25 4.60
N GLY A 145 -14.04 -0.14 5.51
CA GLY A 145 -12.68 0.32 5.21
C GLY A 145 -11.92 -0.69 4.36
N ARG A 146 -12.06 -1.98 4.68
CA ARG A 146 -11.46 -3.07 3.91
C ARG A 146 -11.98 -3.10 2.48
N LEU A 147 -13.29 -3.00 2.29
CA LEU A 147 -13.91 -3.00 0.97
C LEU A 147 -13.36 -1.87 0.09
N LEU A 148 -13.23 -0.66 0.64
CA LEU A 148 -12.67 0.47 -0.10
C LEU A 148 -11.21 0.22 -0.53
N MET A 149 -10.40 -0.33 0.37
CA MET A 149 -9.00 -0.62 0.08
C MET A 149 -8.83 -1.80 -0.88
N GLU A 150 -9.68 -2.82 -0.82
CA GLU A 150 -9.71 -3.92 -1.78
C GLU A 150 -10.01 -3.39 -3.19
N GLU A 151 -11.01 -2.53 -3.33
CA GLU A 151 -11.32 -1.89 -4.62
C GLU A 151 -10.19 -0.96 -5.10
N ALA A 152 -9.55 -0.22 -4.20
CA ALA A 152 -8.37 0.58 -4.53
C ALA A 152 -7.18 -0.28 -4.99
N ALA A 153 -6.97 -1.45 -4.36
CA ALA A 153 -5.92 -2.37 -4.75
C ALA A 153 -6.15 -2.94 -6.15
N LYS A 154 -7.41 -3.30 -6.48
CA LYS A 154 -7.82 -3.73 -7.82
C LYS A 154 -7.58 -2.66 -8.88
N LEU A 155 -7.89 -1.39 -8.59
CA LEU A 155 -7.59 -0.25 -9.46
C LEU A 155 -6.08 -0.13 -9.76
N ASN A 156 -5.24 -0.49 -8.81
CA ASN A 156 -3.78 -0.49 -8.94
C ASN A 156 -3.20 -1.78 -9.52
N GLY A 157 -4.04 -2.77 -9.85
CA GLY A 157 -3.60 -4.08 -10.33
C GLY A 157 -2.77 -4.83 -9.30
N THR A 158 -3.16 -4.75 -8.03
CA THR A 158 -2.52 -5.43 -6.90
C THR A 158 -3.55 -6.09 -6.01
N THR A 159 -3.16 -7.12 -5.27
CA THR A 159 -4.06 -7.64 -4.23
C THR A 159 -4.06 -6.72 -3.02
N PHE A 160 -5.15 -6.73 -2.26
CA PHE A 160 -5.23 -5.96 -1.01
C PHE A 160 -4.06 -6.28 -0.06
N ARG A 161 -3.69 -7.56 0.04
CA ARG A 161 -2.53 -8.01 0.80
C ARG A 161 -1.21 -7.42 0.31
N GLU A 162 -1.01 -7.37 -1.01
CA GLU A 162 0.20 -6.76 -1.59
C GLU A 162 0.26 -5.26 -1.31
N MET A 163 -0.87 -4.55 -1.47
CA MET A 163 -0.98 -3.11 -1.19
C MET A 163 -0.72 -2.81 0.28
N PHE A 164 -1.33 -3.57 1.19
CA PHE A 164 -1.12 -3.43 2.64
C PHE A 164 0.35 -3.62 3.03
N ILE A 165 1.01 -4.67 2.53
CA ILE A 165 2.44 -4.90 2.77
C ILE A 165 3.27 -3.73 2.21
N ASP A 166 2.92 -3.23 1.03
CA ASP A 166 3.65 -2.13 0.40
C ASP A 166 3.56 -0.84 1.23
N ASP A 167 2.39 -0.52 1.76
CA ASP A 167 2.16 0.66 2.61
C ASP A 167 2.88 0.53 3.95
N VAL A 168 2.73 -0.61 4.63
CA VAL A 168 3.40 -0.87 5.92
C VAL A 168 4.93 -0.80 5.76
N THR A 169 5.48 -1.42 4.71
CA THR A 169 6.94 -1.42 4.46
C THR A 169 7.45 -0.04 4.06
N ASN A 170 6.68 0.73 3.29
CA ASN A 170 7.04 2.10 2.92
C ASN A 170 7.05 3.03 4.15
N ALA A 171 6.02 2.94 5.00
CA ALA A 171 5.95 3.71 6.25
C ALA A 171 7.09 3.32 7.20
N ALA A 172 7.34 2.03 7.37
CA ALA A 172 8.42 1.52 8.20
C ALA A 172 9.80 1.97 7.69
N ALA A 173 10.07 1.88 6.38
CA ALA A 173 11.33 2.31 5.79
C ALA A 173 11.58 3.81 6.04
N LYS A 174 10.57 4.66 5.85
CA LYS A 174 10.67 6.11 6.14
C LYS A 174 10.93 6.39 7.61
N ASN A 175 10.26 5.68 8.51
CA ASN A 175 10.48 5.82 9.96
C ASN A 175 11.90 5.41 10.34
N TRP A 176 12.42 4.32 9.76
CA TRP A 176 13.80 3.88 9.97
C TRP A 176 14.82 4.86 9.40
N GLU A 177 14.59 5.38 8.19
CA GLU A 177 15.44 6.40 7.58
C GLU A 177 15.53 7.63 8.48
N LYS A 178 14.37 8.09 8.98
CA LYS A 178 14.29 9.18 9.95
C LYS A 178 15.05 8.84 11.24
N ALA A 179 14.76 7.73 11.90
CA ALA A 179 15.38 7.33 13.18
C ALA A 179 16.90 7.13 13.07
N CYS A 180 17.38 6.57 11.96
CA CYS A 180 18.81 6.39 11.73
C CYS A 180 19.52 7.71 11.39
N SER A 181 18.85 8.63 10.69
CA SER A 181 19.35 9.99 10.55
C SER A 181 19.43 10.65 11.94
N GLU A 182 18.32 10.64 12.71
CA GLU A 182 18.17 10.78 14.18
C GLU A 182 19.45 10.76 15.03
N LYS A 183 20.09 9.59 14.95
CA LYS A 183 21.17 9.21 15.85
C LYS A 183 22.54 9.49 15.26
N SER A 184 22.64 9.73 13.95
CA SER A 184 23.89 10.12 13.30
C SER A 184 24.38 11.49 13.79
N TYR A 185 23.46 12.40 14.14
CA TYR A 185 23.80 13.71 14.72
C TYR A 185 24.25 13.59 16.19
N LEU A 186 23.64 12.70 16.97
CA LEU A 186 24.00 12.45 18.38
C LEU A 186 25.37 11.78 18.55
N LYS A 187 25.89 11.10 17.53
CA LYS A 187 27.25 10.54 17.54
C LYS A 187 28.34 11.53 17.13
N LYS A 188 28.02 12.62 16.43
CA LYS A 188 29.00 13.67 16.08
C LYS A 188 29.32 14.61 17.24
N SER A 189 28.46 14.70 18.27
CA SER A 189 28.69 15.57 19.44
C SER A 189 29.54 14.96 20.56
N LYS A 190 30.00 13.70 20.42
CA LYS A 190 30.91 13.05 21.40
C LYS A 190 32.30 12.77 20.81
N LYS A 191 33.06 13.81 20.46
CA LYS A 191 34.54 13.70 20.36
C LYS A 191 35.28 15.05 20.48
N LYS A 192 35.98 15.21 21.63
CA LYS A 192 37.02 16.22 22.02
C LYS A 192 36.56 17.69 22.09
N GLY A 193 36.97 18.57 23.02
CA GLY A 193 38.05 18.57 24.02
C GLY A 193 38.70 19.98 24.06
N SER A 194 38.60 20.65 25.20
CA SER A 194 39.26 21.88 25.71
C SER A 194 39.22 23.23 24.96
N ASP A 195 39.01 24.25 25.82
CA ASP A 195 39.43 25.67 25.79
C ASP A 195 38.58 26.78 25.12
N SER A 196 38.36 27.79 25.98
CA SER A 196 38.10 29.21 25.76
C SER A 196 36.66 29.74 25.85
N LYS A 197 36.59 30.93 26.46
CA LYS A 197 35.47 31.67 27.02
C LYS A 197 34.65 32.44 25.97
N ASN A 198 33.37 32.63 26.31
CA ASN A 198 32.44 33.73 26.01
C ASN A 198 32.34 34.22 24.56
N ASP A 199 31.16 34.13 23.94
CA ASP A 199 30.19 35.24 23.88
C ASP A 199 28.91 34.84 23.14
N ASP A 200 27.79 35.25 23.73
CA ASP A 200 26.51 35.68 23.14
C ASP A 200 25.68 34.85 22.14
N THR A 201 24.44 34.62 22.62
CA THR A 201 23.16 34.52 21.90
C THR A 201 22.84 33.20 21.20
N GLU A 202 22.21 32.29 21.96
CA GLU A 202 21.24 31.33 21.40
C GLU A 202 20.09 32.09 20.71
N PRO A 203 19.83 31.86 19.42
CA PRO A 203 18.47 31.97 18.93
C PRO A 203 17.75 30.69 19.40
N ASN A 204 16.94 30.84 20.44
CA ASN A 204 15.88 29.89 20.77
C ASN A 204 14.94 29.79 19.56
N PHE A 205 15.20 28.87 18.64
CA PHE A 205 14.16 28.37 17.75
C PHE A 205 13.55 27.19 18.50
N GLU A 206 12.55 27.52 19.31
CA GLU A 206 11.54 26.58 19.78
C GLU A 206 11.12 25.71 18.59
N SER A 207 11.48 24.43 18.66
CA SER A 207 10.86 23.41 17.82
C SER A 207 9.47 23.13 18.39
N GLU A 208 8.56 24.08 18.24
CA GLU A 208 7.14 23.88 18.53
C GLU A 208 6.54 22.91 17.49
N ASP A 209 6.06 21.77 18.02
CA ASP A 209 4.77 21.18 17.71
C ASP A 209 4.51 20.74 16.26
N LYS A 210 5.28 19.78 15.74
CA LYS A 210 4.77 18.86 14.70
C LYS A 210 4.41 17.47 15.22
N ALA A 211 4.85 17.13 16.43
CA ALA A 211 4.56 15.85 17.04
C ALA A 211 3.17 15.81 17.72
N ASP A 212 2.58 16.98 18.01
CA ASP A 212 1.33 17.07 18.77
C ASP A 212 0.07 17.08 17.89
N PHE A 213 0.04 17.87 16.82
CA PHE A 213 -1.13 17.95 15.92
C PHE A 213 -1.50 16.63 15.23
N SER A 214 -0.55 15.71 15.02
CA SER A 214 -0.88 14.38 14.49
C SER A 214 -1.66 13.53 15.49
N LYS A 215 -1.41 13.69 16.80
CA LYS A 215 -2.19 13.00 17.84
C LYS A 215 -3.58 13.60 17.95
N GLU A 216 -3.70 14.93 17.90
CA GLU A 216 -4.99 15.62 17.92
C GLU A 216 -5.87 15.26 16.72
N TYR A 217 -5.28 15.16 15.53
CA TYR A 217 -5.97 14.69 14.35
C TYR A 217 -6.50 13.26 14.54
N ASN A 218 -5.66 12.35 15.03
CA ASN A 218 -6.06 10.96 15.25
C ASN A 218 -7.20 10.84 16.28
N VAL A 219 -7.16 11.64 17.34
CA VAL A 219 -8.26 11.71 18.33
C VAL A 219 -9.55 12.22 17.69
N SER A 220 -9.45 13.24 16.84
CA SER A 220 -10.61 13.81 16.13
C SER A 220 -11.18 12.83 15.11
N ASP A 221 -10.33 12.13 14.34
CA ASP A 221 -10.76 11.12 13.36
C ASP A 221 -11.45 9.92 14.05
N GLN A 222 -10.95 9.51 15.23
CA GLN A 222 -11.62 8.50 16.03
C GLN A 222 -13.01 8.95 16.50
N LYS A 223 -13.14 10.18 17.02
CA LYS A 223 -14.44 10.76 17.41
C LYS A 223 -15.42 10.87 16.25
N LEU A 224 -14.94 11.21 15.06
CA LEU A 224 -15.75 11.24 13.85
C LEU A 224 -16.33 9.86 13.53
N ASN A 225 -15.52 8.81 13.64
CA ASN A 225 -16.00 7.46 13.43
C ASN A 225 -17.05 7.06 14.49
N ASP A 226 -16.83 7.42 15.76
CA ASP A 226 -17.79 7.16 16.83
C ASP A 226 -19.13 7.90 16.60
N ALA A 227 -19.07 9.19 16.25
CA ALA A 227 -20.25 10.00 15.90
C ALA A 227 -21.00 9.39 14.71
N TRP A 228 -20.29 8.93 13.68
CA TRP A 228 -20.89 8.25 12.53
C TRP A 228 -21.58 6.93 12.92
N GLN A 229 -20.96 6.12 13.79
CA GLN A 229 -21.55 4.85 14.21
C GLN A 229 -22.77 5.02 15.12
N ASN A 230 -22.81 6.10 15.90
CA ASN A 230 -23.94 6.44 16.78
C ASN A 230 -25.20 6.86 16.00
N LEU A 231 -25.07 7.26 14.74
CA LEU A 231 -26.21 7.56 13.89
C LEU A 231 -27.05 6.31 13.56
N ASN A 232 -28.36 6.49 13.55
CA ASN A 232 -29.29 5.45 13.09
C ASN A 232 -29.03 5.09 11.61
N LYS A 233 -29.48 3.90 11.21
CA LYS A 233 -29.20 3.33 9.88
C LYS A 233 -29.77 4.16 8.73
N GLU A 234 -30.95 4.77 8.92
CA GLU A 234 -31.60 5.56 7.87
C GLU A 234 -30.90 6.91 7.67
N THR A 235 -30.55 7.59 8.76
CA THR A 235 -29.78 8.84 8.75
C THR A 235 -28.38 8.62 8.17
N ARG A 236 -27.70 7.51 8.49
CA ARG A 236 -26.43 7.16 7.82
C ARG A 236 -26.59 6.99 6.31
N LYS A 237 -27.67 6.34 5.87
CA LYS A 237 -27.95 6.11 4.45
C LYS A 237 -28.21 7.42 3.70
N SER A 238 -28.91 8.37 4.32
CA SER A 238 -29.17 9.69 3.72
C SER A 238 -27.93 10.58 3.69
N LEU A 239 -27.06 10.51 4.72
CA LEU A 239 -25.85 11.33 4.82
C LEU A 239 -24.65 10.76 4.06
N LEU A 240 -24.70 9.52 3.61
CA LEU A 240 -23.63 8.81 2.90
C LEU A 240 -23.07 9.59 1.69
N PRO A 241 -23.89 10.19 0.80
CA PRO A 241 -23.40 11.02 -0.30
C PRO A 241 -22.63 12.26 0.18
N ALA A 242 -23.14 12.97 1.18
CA ALA A 242 -22.49 14.14 1.76
C ALA A 242 -21.17 13.78 2.46
N GLN A 243 -21.15 12.65 3.19
CA GLN A 243 -19.94 12.13 3.83
C GLN A 243 -18.85 11.81 2.81
N ARG A 244 -19.21 11.21 1.67
CA ARG A 244 -18.26 10.92 0.57
C ARG A 244 -17.72 12.20 -0.07
N GLN A 245 -18.54 13.23 -0.22
CA GLN A 245 -18.07 14.53 -0.73
C GLN A 245 -17.12 15.21 0.26
N TRP A 246 -17.44 15.18 1.55
CA TRP A 246 -16.57 15.72 2.61
C TRP A 246 -15.22 14.99 2.68
N ILE A 247 -15.18 13.66 2.52
CA ILE A 247 -13.91 12.93 2.46
C ILE A 247 -13.04 13.42 1.29
N LYS A 248 -13.64 13.70 0.13
CA LYS A 248 -12.91 14.23 -1.04
C LYS A 248 -12.36 15.64 -0.79
N SER A 249 -13.08 16.49 -0.04
CA SER A 249 -12.63 17.85 0.25
C SER A 249 -11.43 17.92 1.21
N LYS A 250 -11.13 16.85 1.96
CA LYS A 250 -9.89 16.76 2.77
C LYS A 250 -8.60 17.02 1.96
N SER A 251 -8.63 16.73 0.65
CA SER A 251 -7.51 17.01 -0.26
C SER A 251 -7.14 18.50 -0.33
N ALA A 252 -8.09 19.41 -0.08
CA ALA A 252 -7.84 20.86 -0.05
C ALA A 252 -6.89 21.28 1.07
N CYS A 253 -6.76 20.48 2.14
CA CYS A 253 -5.82 20.76 3.23
C CYS A 253 -4.35 20.48 2.87
N ASN A 254 -4.04 19.84 1.73
CA ASN A 254 -2.65 19.55 1.29
C ASN A 254 -1.76 18.93 2.38
N GLY A 255 -2.34 18.10 3.27
CA GLY A 255 -1.61 17.48 4.39
C GLY A 255 -1.32 18.38 5.59
N ASN A 256 -1.93 19.58 5.67
CA ASN A 256 -1.91 20.41 6.87
C ASN A 256 -2.80 19.79 7.96
N TRP A 257 -2.18 19.41 9.09
CA TRP A 257 -2.87 18.74 10.20
C TRP A 257 -3.90 19.61 10.91
N GLU A 258 -3.63 20.91 11.11
CA GLU A 258 -4.58 21.83 11.73
C GLU A 258 -5.85 21.99 10.88
N CYS A 259 -5.67 22.15 9.56
CA CYS A 259 -6.79 22.18 8.60
C CYS A 259 -7.61 20.89 8.65
N LEU A 260 -6.93 19.73 8.65
CA LEU A 260 -7.59 18.43 8.70
C LEU A 260 -8.34 18.21 10.01
N THR A 261 -7.75 18.61 11.14
CA THR A 261 -8.38 18.56 12.48
C THR A 261 -9.61 19.46 12.54
N ASN A 262 -9.51 20.70 12.08
CA ASN A 262 -10.65 21.64 12.07
C ASN A 262 -11.80 21.15 11.20
N MET A 263 -11.52 20.72 9.96
CA MET A 263 -12.55 20.14 9.08
C MET A 263 -13.20 18.88 9.66
N THR A 264 -12.43 18.09 10.42
CA THR A 264 -12.94 16.88 11.10
C THR A 264 -13.82 17.23 12.28
N ASN A 265 -13.43 18.22 13.09
CA ASN A 265 -14.24 18.71 14.20
C ASN A 265 -15.54 19.36 13.75
N GLU A 266 -15.52 20.16 12.68
CA GLU A 266 -16.74 20.71 12.09
C GLU A 266 -17.70 19.61 11.63
N ARG A 267 -17.16 18.57 10.99
CA ARG A 267 -17.97 17.44 10.54
C ARG A 267 -18.57 16.63 11.69
N ILE A 268 -17.84 16.47 12.80
CA ILE A 268 -18.38 15.83 14.01
C ILE A 268 -19.62 16.58 14.48
N LEU A 269 -19.55 17.92 14.59
CA LEU A 269 -20.68 18.74 15.03
C LEU A 269 -21.90 18.61 14.11
N GLU A 270 -21.68 18.55 12.79
CA GLU A 270 -22.76 18.30 11.83
C GLU A 270 -23.42 16.93 12.04
N LEU A 271 -22.62 15.87 12.23
CA LEU A 271 -23.14 14.52 12.46
C LEU A 271 -23.87 14.41 13.81
N GLU A 272 -23.34 15.02 14.86
CA GLU A 272 -23.98 15.06 16.18
C GLU A 272 -25.32 15.80 16.15
N ALA A 273 -25.44 16.87 15.36
CA ALA A 273 -26.69 17.60 15.16
C ALA A 273 -27.76 16.77 14.42
N GLU A 274 -27.35 15.86 13.54
CA GLU A 274 -28.25 14.93 12.84
C GLU A 274 -28.63 13.71 13.70
N ASN A 275 -27.89 13.42 14.78
CA ASN A 275 -28.20 12.33 15.70
C ASN A 275 -29.40 12.63 16.63
N GLY A 276 -29.78 13.91 16.76
CA GLY A 276 -30.92 14.38 17.55
C GLY A 276 -32.21 14.61 16.75
N LYS A 277 -32.22 14.30 15.45
CA LYS A 277 -33.37 14.42 14.54
C LYS A 277 -33.98 13.06 14.22
#